data_AF-A0AAE0CUV2-F1
#
_entry.id   AF-A0AAE0CUV2-F1
#
_cell.length_a   1.000
_cell.length_b   1.000
_cell.length_c   1.000
_cell.angle_alpha   90.00
_cell.angle_beta   90.00
_cell.angle_gamma   90.00
#
_symmetry.space_group_name_H-M   'P 1'
#
loop_
_entity.id
_entity.type
_entity.pdbx_description
1 polymer ?
#
loop_
_entity_poly.entity_id
_entity_poly.type
_entity_poly.pdbx_seq_one_letter_code
_entity_poly.pdbx_strand_id
1 'polypeptide(L)'
;MEKIFSVLSMKHLLLVSIALNVSLFLRVIDVSEKEILNSENMHVSKNKQLFLSSSLSLFASTGIEAQNGWERVINLDRGDPLMYEKYWQQMGDKTTIVIPGWQSLGYFSNVSNICWFMEPIFAKEVVRLHKVVGNAITENRHIVVGVGSSQLFQAALYALSAHDVSKTISVVSASPYHSAYPSITDFLKSGLYKWAGDAHNYKKRGPYIEIVTSPNNPDGFIRQSVVNRSQGILVHDLAYYWPQYTSISFPANHDLMLFTVSTITGHAGMRIG
;
A
#
# COMPACT_ATOMS: atom_id res chain seq x y z
N MET A 1 18.18 36.20 23.87
CA MET A 1 17.52 35.98 22.56
C MET A 1 16.03 36.36 22.64
N GLU A 2 15.68 37.36 23.46
CA GLU A 2 14.33 37.86 23.67
C GLU A 2 14.30 39.29 23.16
N LYS A 3 13.86 39.51 21.90
CA LYS A 3 13.41 40.82 21.36
C LYS A 3 13.07 40.77 19.85
N ILE A 4 12.52 39.66 19.33
CA ILE A 4 12.05 39.59 17.93
C ILE A 4 10.54 39.28 17.80
N PHE A 5 9.82 38.99 18.89
CA PHE A 5 8.41 38.56 18.81
C PHE A 5 7.36 39.59 19.24
N SER A 6 7.66 40.88 19.37
CA SER A 6 6.66 41.87 19.84
C SER A 6 5.84 42.58 18.75
N VAL A 7 5.88 42.15 17.48
CA VAL A 7 5.25 42.91 16.36
C VAL A 7 4.33 42.07 15.47
N LEU A 8 3.82 40.93 15.92
CA LEU A 8 2.81 40.16 15.17
C LEU A 8 1.52 40.02 15.98
N SER A 9 0.66 41.04 15.87
CA SER A 9 -0.73 40.96 16.32
C SER A 9 -1.48 39.89 15.51
N MET A 10 -2.42 39.17 16.15
CA MET A 10 -3.28 38.14 15.54
C MET A 10 -3.91 38.55 14.20
N LYS A 11 -4.15 39.85 13.99
CA LYS A 11 -4.64 40.39 12.71
C LYS A 11 -3.65 40.19 11.55
N HIS A 12 -2.34 40.23 11.81
CA HIS A 12 -1.31 39.99 10.81
C HIS A 12 -1.20 38.50 10.44
N LEU A 13 -1.35 37.60 11.41
CA LEU A 13 -1.41 36.16 11.16
C LEU A 13 -2.64 35.77 10.33
N LEU A 14 -3.79 36.39 10.61
CA LEU A 14 -5.01 36.19 9.82
C LEU A 14 -4.83 36.69 8.37
N LEU A 15 -4.23 37.86 8.18
CA LEU A 15 -3.96 38.41 6.85
C LEU A 15 -2.98 37.53 6.05
N VAL A 16 -1.95 36.99 6.70
CA VAL A 16 -1.01 36.04 6.06
C VAL A 16 -1.71 34.74 5.69
N SER A 17 -2.59 34.22 6.54
CA SER A 17 -3.38 33.02 6.25
C SER A 17 -4.35 33.23 5.08
N ILE A 18 -5.04 34.37 5.03
CA ILE A 18 -5.93 34.74 3.93
C ILE A 18 -5.13 34.89 2.63
N ALA A 19 -3.99 35.58 2.66
CA ALA A 19 -3.16 35.78 1.48
C ALA A 19 -2.60 34.45 0.92
N LEU A 20 -2.18 33.54 1.79
CA LEU A 20 -1.72 32.20 1.38
C LEU A 20 -2.84 31.37 0.78
N ASN A 21 -4.04 31.41 1.38
CA ASN A 21 -5.20 30.68 0.86
C ASN A 21 -5.67 31.24 -0.49
N VAL A 22 -5.72 32.57 -0.64
CA VAL A 22 -6.06 33.21 -1.93
C VAL A 22 -5.01 32.89 -3.01
N SER A 23 -3.71 32.87 -2.67
CA SER A 23 -2.66 32.47 -3.61
C SER A 23 -2.80 31.01 -4.05
N LEU A 24 -3.21 30.12 -3.14
CA LEU A 24 -3.48 28.72 -3.46
C LEU A 24 -4.69 28.58 -4.41
N PHE A 25 -5.79 29.30 -4.12
CA PHE A 25 -6.97 29.31 -4.99
C PHE A 25 -6.68 29.86 -6.39
N LEU A 26 -5.91 30.95 -6.49
CA LEU A 26 -5.52 31.52 -7.78
C LEU A 26 -4.61 30.57 -8.58
N ARG A 27 -3.73 29.80 -7.92
CA ARG A 27 -2.95 28.74 -8.60
C ARG A 27 -3.81 27.60 -9.10
N VAL A 28 -4.82 27.19 -8.34
CA VAL A 28 -5.75 26.13 -8.78
C VAL A 28 -6.56 26.58 -10.00
N ILE A 29 -6.97 27.85 -10.03
CA ILE A 29 -7.68 28.42 -11.19
C ILE A 29 -6.76 28.53 -12.42
N ASP A 30 -5.51 29.01 -12.26
CA ASP A 30 -4.53 29.09 -13.37
C ASP A 30 -4.16 27.70 -13.92
N VAL A 31 -4.08 26.67 -13.06
CA VAL A 31 -3.88 25.27 -13.50
C VAL A 31 -5.10 24.76 -14.27
N SER A 32 -6.32 25.04 -13.78
CA SER A 32 -7.56 24.66 -14.45
C SER A 32 -7.72 25.34 -15.81
N GLU A 33 -7.42 26.65 -15.92
CA GLU A 33 -7.45 27.38 -17.19
C GLU A 33 -6.42 26.83 -18.18
N LYS A 34 -5.21 26.47 -17.74
CA LYS A 34 -4.19 25.83 -18.59
C LYS A 34 -4.59 24.43 -19.05
N GLU A 35 -5.27 23.65 -18.21
CA GLU A 35 -5.79 22.34 -18.61
C GLU A 35 -6.93 22.46 -19.65
N ILE A 36 -7.80 23.46 -19.50
CA ILE A 36 -8.87 23.74 -20.47
C ILE A 36 -8.28 24.17 -21.82
N LEU A 37 -7.32 25.11 -21.82
CA LEU A 37 -6.62 25.60 -23.03
C LEU A 37 -5.79 24.51 -23.71
N ASN A 38 -5.22 23.56 -22.96
CA ASN A 38 -4.53 22.41 -23.52
C ASN A 38 -5.49 21.37 -24.11
N SER A 39 -6.71 21.23 -23.56
CA SER A 39 -7.74 20.33 -24.10
C SER A 39 -8.31 20.84 -25.43
N GLU A 40 -8.48 22.16 -25.59
CA GLU A 40 -8.95 22.77 -26.84
C GLU A 40 -7.90 22.69 -27.96
N ASN A 41 -6.61 22.84 -27.63
CA ASN A 41 -5.51 22.71 -28.60
C ASN A 41 -5.28 21.26 -29.06
N MET A 42 -5.70 20.25 -28.28
CA MET A 42 -5.59 18.83 -28.67
C MET A 42 -6.59 18.42 -29.76
N HIS A 43 -7.67 19.19 -29.99
CA HIS A 43 -8.68 18.85 -31.00
C HIS A 43 -8.33 19.29 -32.44
N VAL A 44 -7.26 20.08 -32.64
CA VAL A 44 -6.92 20.66 -33.96
C VAL A 44 -5.69 20.03 -34.63
N SER A 45 -4.93 19.14 -33.97
CA SER A 45 -3.76 18.49 -34.59
C SER A 45 -3.95 16.99 -34.80
N LYS A 46 -4.68 16.63 -35.86
CA LYS A 46 -4.57 15.29 -36.48
C LYS A 46 -3.30 15.24 -37.33
N ASN A 47 -2.64 14.08 -37.26
CA ASN A 47 -1.49 13.62 -38.06
C ASN A 47 -0.09 14.06 -37.59
N LYS A 48 0.47 13.29 -36.67
CA LYS A 48 1.81 12.70 -36.79
C LYS A 48 1.95 11.53 -35.83
N GLN A 49 2.05 10.32 -36.39
CA GLN A 49 2.42 9.10 -35.68
C GLN A 49 3.77 9.29 -34.98
N LEU A 50 3.80 9.02 -33.68
CA LEU A 50 5.02 8.70 -32.94
C LEU A 50 4.69 7.46 -32.10
N PHE A 51 5.02 6.30 -32.67
CA PHE A 51 5.06 5.03 -31.96
C PHE A 51 6.16 5.13 -30.88
N LEU A 52 5.78 5.20 -29.60
CA LEU A 52 6.63 4.68 -28.54
C LEU A 52 6.17 3.25 -28.24
N SER A 53 6.86 2.31 -28.89
CA SER A 53 6.74 0.88 -28.64
C SER A 53 7.39 0.55 -27.29
N SER A 54 6.62 0.50 -26.22
CA SER A 54 6.98 -0.31 -25.05
C SER A 54 6.40 -1.71 -25.27
N SER A 55 7.16 -2.55 -25.97
CA SER A 55 6.82 -3.97 -26.12
C SER A 55 7.06 -4.66 -24.78
N LEU A 56 6.01 -5.09 -24.08
CA LEU A 56 6.04 -6.18 -23.07
C LEU A 56 4.61 -6.60 -22.71
N SER A 57 4.14 -7.68 -23.37
CA SER A 57 3.45 -8.85 -22.79
C SER A 57 2.53 -9.49 -23.82
N LEU A 58 3.01 -10.56 -24.48
CA LEU A 58 2.17 -11.51 -25.19
C LEU A 58 1.50 -12.40 -24.14
N PHE A 59 0.20 -12.22 -23.90
CA PHE A 59 -0.65 -13.26 -23.35
C PHE A 59 -1.93 -13.32 -24.18
N ALA A 60 -2.34 -14.55 -24.50
CA ALA A 60 -3.39 -14.85 -25.45
C ALA A 60 -4.72 -14.22 -25.04
N SER A 61 -5.16 -13.20 -25.78
CA SER A 61 -6.57 -12.83 -25.79
C SER A 61 -7.33 -13.94 -26.52
N THR A 62 -8.00 -14.81 -25.78
CA THR A 62 -9.09 -15.59 -26.36
C THR A 62 -10.25 -14.63 -26.58
N GLY A 63 -10.28 -14.02 -27.76
CA GLY A 63 -11.38 -13.17 -28.19
C GLY A 63 -12.66 -14.00 -28.23
N ILE A 64 -13.59 -13.68 -27.33
CA ILE A 64 -14.98 -14.13 -27.46
C ILE A 64 -15.67 -13.02 -28.22
N GLU A 65 -16.14 -13.31 -29.44
CA GLU A 65 -16.95 -12.38 -30.24
C GLU A 65 -18.17 -11.96 -29.42
N ALA A 66 -18.21 -10.68 -29.03
CA ALA A 66 -19.43 -10.11 -28.46
C ALA A 66 -20.43 -9.91 -29.59
N GLN A 67 -21.71 -10.24 -29.34
CA GLN A 67 -22.81 -10.23 -30.32
C GLN A 67 -23.09 -8.87 -31.01
N ASN A 68 -22.30 -7.82 -30.72
CA ASN A 68 -22.46 -6.46 -31.25
C ASN A 68 -21.30 -5.99 -32.14
N GLY A 69 -20.36 -6.87 -32.52
CA GLY A 69 -19.25 -6.52 -33.44
C GLY A 69 -18.15 -5.64 -32.84
N TRP A 70 -18.12 -5.49 -31.50
CA TRP A 70 -17.05 -4.79 -30.77
C TRP A 70 -16.20 -5.82 -30.03
N GLU A 71 -14.88 -5.66 -30.09
CA GLU A 71 -13.94 -6.51 -29.35
C GLU A 71 -14.10 -6.26 -27.84
N ARG A 72 -14.42 -7.31 -27.09
CA ARG A 72 -14.56 -7.23 -25.63
C ARG A 72 -13.24 -7.62 -24.97
N VAL A 73 -12.57 -6.65 -24.35
CA VAL A 73 -11.36 -6.91 -23.56
C VAL A 73 -11.73 -7.38 -22.16
N ILE A 74 -11.21 -8.55 -21.76
CA ILE A 74 -11.31 -9.06 -20.38
C ILE A 74 -9.99 -8.74 -19.68
N ASN A 75 -10.03 -7.85 -18.69
CA ASN A 75 -8.83 -7.45 -17.95
C ASN A 75 -8.71 -8.23 -16.63
N LEU A 76 -7.74 -9.14 -16.57
CA LEU A 76 -7.37 -9.93 -15.39
C LEU A 76 -5.95 -9.58 -14.88
N ASP A 77 -5.37 -8.48 -15.35
CA ASP A 77 -4.04 -8.02 -14.94
C ASP A 77 -4.04 -7.51 -13.49
N ARG A 78 -5.16 -6.91 -13.06
CA ARG A 78 -5.32 -6.36 -11.72
C ARG A 78 -5.96 -7.36 -10.79
N GLY A 79 -5.36 -7.55 -9.62
CA GLY A 79 -5.97 -8.28 -8.50
C GLY A 79 -7.06 -7.48 -7.77
N ASP A 80 -7.98 -6.85 -8.52
CA ASP A 80 -9.11 -6.10 -7.94
C ASP A 80 -10.16 -7.07 -7.41
N PRO A 81 -10.43 -7.09 -6.09
CA PRO A 81 -11.16 -8.19 -5.45
C PRO A 81 -12.69 -8.03 -5.53
N LEU A 82 -13.22 -7.69 -6.71
CA LEU A 82 -14.65 -7.49 -6.93
C LEU A 82 -15.50 -8.76 -6.76
N MET A 83 -14.86 -9.93 -6.71
CA MET A 83 -15.53 -11.21 -6.43
C MET A 83 -16.33 -11.22 -5.12
N TYR A 84 -16.00 -10.36 -4.14
CA TYR A 84 -16.70 -10.29 -2.86
C TYR A 84 -17.95 -9.39 -2.87
N GLU A 85 -18.20 -8.63 -3.95
CA GLU A 85 -19.29 -7.65 -4.01
C GLU A 85 -20.66 -8.27 -3.67
N LYS A 86 -20.97 -9.41 -4.30
CA LYS A 86 -22.24 -10.10 -4.10
C LYS A 86 -22.46 -10.53 -2.64
N TYR A 87 -21.40 -10.95 -1.95
CA TYR A 87 -21.49 -11.32 -0.54
C TYR A 87 -21.91 -10.11 0.32
N TRP A 88 -21.28 -8.95 0.13
CA TRP A 88 -21.61 -7.75 0.91
C TRP A 88 -23.00 -7.20 0.58
N GLN A 89 -23.44 -7.27 -0.67
CA GLN A 89 -24.83 -6.95 -1.04
C GLN A 89 -25.84 -7.81 -0.27
N GLN A 90 -25.55 -9.11 -0.09
CA GLN A 90 -26.41 -10.03 0.66
C GLN A 90 -26.40 -9.80 2.17
N MET A 91 -25.34 -9.20 2.72
CA MET A 91 -25.28 -8.83 4.14
C MET A 91 -26.23 -7.67 4.47
N GLY A 92 -26.57 -6.84 3.47
CA GLY A 92 -27.53 -5.74 3.60
C GLY A 92 -27.16 -4.77 4.72
N ASP A 93 -28.18 -4.36 5.49
CA ASP A 93 -28.02 -3.34 6.54
C ASP A 93 -27.11 -3.76 7.70
N LYS A 94 -26.80 -5.06 7.85
CA LYS A 94 -25.92 -5.57 8.92
C LYS A 94 -24.50 -4.99 8.83
N THR A 95 -24.09 -4.55 7.65
CA THR A 95 -22.75 -4.04 7.37
C THR A 95 -22.75 -2.55 7.04
N THR A 96 -23.89 -1.87 7.20
CA THR A 96 -23.99 -0.42 7.02
C THR A 96 -23.21 0.31 8.11
N ILE A 97 -22.34 1.24 7.69
CA ILE A 97 -21.56 2.09 8.59
C ILE A 97 -22.20 3.47 8.62
N VAL A 98 -22.52 3.97 9.81
CA VAL A 98 -22.97 5.36 10.02
C VAL A 98 -21.87 6.10 10.76
N ILE A 99 -21.36 7.18 10.15
CA ILE A 99 -20.36 8.06 10.75
C ILE A 99 -21.04 9.40 11.06
N PRO A 100 -21.35 9.70 12.32
CA PRO A 100 -21.88 11.00 12.71
C PRO A 100 -20.88 12.12 12.44
N GLY A 101 -21.37 13.33 12.13
CA GLY A 101 -20.52 14.45 11.69
C GLY A 101 -19.49 14.95 12.71
N TRP A 102 -19.60 14.54 13.97
CA TRP A 102 -18.68 14.88 15.05
C TRP A 102 -17.71 13.74 15.41
N GLN A 103 -17.91 12.55 14.84
CA GLN A 103 -17.05 11.41 15.11
C GLN A 103 -15.66 11.62 14.48
N SER A 104 -14.62 11.29 15.24
CA SER A 104 -13.22 11.30 14.78
C SER A 104 -12.69 12.65 14.28
N LEU A 105 -13.16 13.77 14.84
CA LEU A 105 -12.61 15.11 14.54
C LEU A 105 -11.18 15.35 15.07
N GLY A 106 -10.79 14.64 16.14
CA GLY A 106 -9.47 14.79 16.76
C GLY A 106 -8.39 13.96 16.08
N TYR A 107 -7.12 14.37 16.21
CA TYR A 107 -5.98 13.62 15.66
C TYR A 107 -5.68 12.29 16.34
N PHE A 108 -6.00 12.17 17.64
CA PHE A 108 -5.57 11.04 18.46
C PHE A 108 -6.72 10.08 18.72
N SER A 109 -6.53 8.80 18.39
CA SER A 109 -7.47 7.73 18.73
C SER A 109 -7.15 7.11 20.09
N ASN A 110 -5.85 6.90 20.39
CA ASN A 110 -5.39 6.42 21.69
C ASN A 110 -3.92 6.77 21.95
N VAL A 111 -3.68 7.84 22.73
CA VAL A 111 -2.32 8.32 23.06
C VAL A 111 -1.45 7.35 23.86
N SER A 112 -2.03 6.30 24.47
CA SER A 112 -1.27 5.27 25.19
C SER A 112 -0.71 4.18 24.27
N ASN A 113 -1.19 4.10 23.03
CA ASN A 113 -0.72 3.13 22.05
C ASN A 113 0.48 3.69 21.26
N ILE A 114 1.45 2.84 20.91
CA ILE A 114 2.55 3.22 20.01
C ILE A 114 2.04 3.73 18.66
N CYS A 115 0.98 3.11 18.15
CA CYS A 115 0.23 3.58 17.00
C CYS A 115 -0.96 4.41 17.50
N TRP A 116 -0.68 5.64 17.94
CA TRP A 116 -1.65 6.51 18.64
C TRP A 116 -2.85 6.96 17.78
N PHE A 117 -2.73 6.83 16.46
CA PHE A 117 -3.79 7.09 15.48
C PHE A 117 -4.60 5.84 15.11
N MET A 118 -4.36 4.70 15.75
CA MET A 118 -5.14 3.48 15.54
C MET A 118 -6.39 3.48 16.43
N GLU A 119 -7.55 3.27 15.81
CA GLU A 119 -8.82 3.14 16.51
C GLU A 119 -8.82 1.92 17.46
N PRO A 120 -9.12 2.08 18.77
CA PRO A 120 -9.06 0.98 19.74
C PRO A 120 -9.99 -0.19 19.41
N ILE A 121 -11.18 0.11 18.89
CA ILE A 121 -12.16 -0.92 18.49
C ILE A 121 -11.60 -1.72 17.31
N PHE A 122 -11.01 -1.04 16.33
CA PHE A 122 -10.38 -1.70 15.19
C PHE A 122 -9.25 -2.64 15.64
N ALA A 123 -8.35 -2.16 16.50
CA ALA A 123 -7.27 -2.99 17.03
C ALA A 123 -7.78 -4.26 17.74
N LYS A 124 -8.85 -4.13 18.55
CA LYS A 124 -9.50 -5.26 19.21
C LYS A 124 -10.09 -6.25 18.21
N GLU A 125 -10.74 -5.76 17.16
CA GLU A 125 -11.34 -6.61 16.13
C GLU A 125 -10.29 -7.31 15.26
N VAL A 126 -9.14 -6.68 14.99
CA VAL A 126 -7.99 -7.33 14.33
C VAL A 126 -7.49 -8.52 15.15
N VAL A 127 -7.25 -8.31 16.46
CA VAL A 127 -6.83 -9.39 17.38
C VAL A 127 -7.87 -10.51 17.42
N ARG A 128 -9.16 -10.15 17.56
CA ARG A 128 -10.25 -11.13 17.60
C ARG A 128 -10.32 -11.93 16.31
N LEU A 129 -10.19 -11.28 15.16
CA LEU A 129 -10.25 -11.92 13.84
C LEU A 129 -9.14 -12.96 13.69
N HIS A 130 -7.89 -12.57 13.95
CA HIS A 130 -6.75 -13.51 13.87
C HIS A 130 -6.88 -14.68 14.85
N LYS A 131 -7.41 -14.43 16.06
CA LYS A 131 -7.67 -15.49 17.05
C LYS A 131 -8.75 -16.47 16.59
N VAL A 132 -9.83 -15.98 15.99
CA VAL A 132 -10.94 -16.83 15.50
C VAL A 132 -10.51 -17.64 14.28
N VAL A 133 -9.77 -17.02 13.35
CA VAL A 133 -9.27 -17.72 12.15
C VAL A 133 -8.10 -18.64 12.48
N GLY A 134 -7.31 -18.32 13.51
CA GLY A 134 -6.15 -19.10 13.91
C GLY A 134 -4.95 -18.97 12.95
N ASN A 135 -4.89 -17.90 12.14
CA ASN A 135 -3.85 -17.72 11.13
C ASN A 135 -2.63 -16.91 11.62
N ALA A 136 -2.71 -16.21 12.76
CA ALA A 136 -1.58 -15.46 13.29
C ALA A 136 -1.61 -15.40 14.83
N ILE A 137 -0.43 -15.48 15.46
CA ILE A 137 -0.24 -15.16 16.87
C ILE A 137 -0.21 -13.64 17.01
N THR A 138 -1.02 -13.08 17.91
CA THR A 138 -1.12 -11.62 18.12
C THR A 138 -0.70 -11.20 19.53
N GLU A 139 -0.59 -12.17 20.44
CA GLU A 139 -0.13 -11.99 21.80
C GLU A 139 1.31 -11.43 21.81
N ASN A 140 1.57 -10.47 22.71
CA ASN A 140 2.86 -9.80 22.86
C ASN A 140 3.38 -9.13 21.58
N ARG A 141 2.48 -8.67 20.70
CA ARG A 141 2.82 -7.88 19.50
C ARG A 141 2.24 -6.48 19.55
N HIS A 142 2.90 -5.58 18.82
CA HIS A 142 2.33 -4.29 18.46
C HIS A 142 1.59 -4.40 17.12
N ILE A 143 0.50 -3.66 16.98
CA ILE A 143 -0.25 -3.51 15.74
C ILE A 143 -0.07 -2.07 15.27
N VAL A 144 0.29 -1.90 14.01
CA VAL A 144 0.41 -0.60 13.34
C VAL A 144 -0.52 -0.62 12.15
N VAL A 145 -1.48 0.30 12.12
CA VAL A 145 -2.40 0.46 10.98
C VAL A 145 -1.75 1.32 9.91
N GLY A 146 -2.00 1.01 8.64
CA GLY A 146 -1.53 1.81 7.51
C GLY A 146 -2.55 1.97 6.40
N VAL A 147 -2.25 2.89 5.48
CA VAL A 147 -3.01 3.15 4.26
C VAL A 147 -2.72 2.02 3.24
N GLY A 148 -3.23 0.83 3.56
CA GLY A 148 -2.95 -0.43 2.89
C GLY A 148 -1.58 -1.00 3.25
N SER A 149 -1.41 -2.31 3.03
CA SER A 149 -0.12 -2.99 3.20
C SER A 149 1.02 -2.35 2.40
N SER A 150 0.73 -1.68 1.27
CA SER A 150 1.74 -0.94 0.50
C SER A 150 2.42 0.20 1.27
N GLN A 151 1.71 0.87 2.18
CA GLN A 151 2.33 1.88 3.06
C GLN A 151 3.15 1.19 4.16
N LEU A 152 2.59 0.15 4.78
CA LEU A 152 3.27 -0.61 5.83
C LEU A 152 4.56 -1.29 5.33
N PHE A 153 4.56 -1.76 4.08
CA PHE A 153 5.74 -2.30 3.42
C PHE A 153 6.87 -1.26 3.35
N GLN A 154 6.57 -0.04 2.90
CA GLN A 154 7.57 1.05 2.88
C GLN A 154 8.02 1.45 4.28
N ALA A 155 7.09 1.49 5.24
CA ALA A 155 7.41 1.77 6.64
C ALA A 155 8.35 0.69 7.22
N ALA A 156 8.12 -0.58 6.90
CA ALA A 156 9.00 -1.68 7.29
C ALA A 156 10.39 -1.54 6.67
N LEU A 157 10.48 -1.25 5.37
CA LEU A 157 11.79 -1.00 4.73
C LEU A 157 12.55 0.13 5.42
N TYR A 158 11.88 1.23 5.72
CA TYR A 158 12.48 2.36 6.43
C TYR A 158 12.95 1.98 7.84
N ALA A 159 12.08 1.36 8.64
CA ALA A 159 12.37 1.02 10.04
C ALA A 159 13.46 -0.05 10.19
N LEU A 160 13.56 -0.97 9.24
CA LEU A 160 14.53 -2.07 9.27
C LEU A 160 15.88 -1.70 8.63
N SER A 161 15.96 -0.55 7.95
CA SER A 161 17.21 -0.07 7.38
C SER A 161 18.10 0.55 8.45
N ALA A 162 19.40 0.28 8.40
CA ALA A 162 20.36 0.91 9.31
C ALA A 162 20.37 2.43 9.10
N HIS A 163 20.37 3.20 10.19
CA HIS A 163 20.54 4.65 10.14
C HIS A 163 22.01 5.09 9.95
N ASP A 164 22.94 4.15 9.87
CA ASP A 164 24.31 4.43 9.45
C ASP A 164 24.31 4.71 7.93
N VAL A 165 24.37 6.00 7.59
CA VAL A 165 24.28 6.57 6.24
C VAL A 165 25.27 5.93 5.25
N SER A 166 26.30 5.24 5.76
CA SER A 166 27.34 4.61 4.93
C SER A 166 26.91 3.31 4.23
N LYS A 167 25.79 2.67 4.60
CA LYS A 167 25.43 1.33 4.06
C LYS A 167 23.96 1.19 3.69
N THR A 168 23.68 1.19 2.39
CA THR A 168 22.39 0.79 1.82
C THR A 168 22.11 -0.71 2.03
N ILE A 169 20.98 -1.03 2.67
CA ILE A 169 20.53 -2.42 2.87
C ILE A 169 19.96 -2.99 1.57
N SER A 170 20.24 -4.27 1.30
CA SER A 170 19.66 -4.96 0.14
C SER A 170 18.28 -5.50 0.49
N VAL A 171 17.31 -5.31 -0.41
CA VAL A 171 15.97 -5.88 -0.32
C VAL A 171 15.83 -6.97 -1.39
N VAL A 172 15.46 -8.18 -0.99
CA VAL A 172 15.31 -9.33 -1.90
C VAL A 172 13.98 -10.06 -1.67
N SER A 173 13.53 -10.79 -2.68
CA SER A 173 12.43 -11.75 -2.55
C SER A 173 12.66 -12.93 -3.48
N ALA A 174 12.22 -14.12 -3.12
CA ALA A 174 12.41 -15.32 -3.94
C ALA A 174 11.58 -15.23 -5.23
N SER A 175 12.19 -15.46 -6.40
CA SER A 175 11.45 -15.46 -7.67
C SER A 175 10.61 -16.75 -7.82
N PRO A 176 9.39 -16.70 -8.39
CA PRO A 176 8.65 -15.49 -8.75
C PRO A 176 8.11 -14.78 -7.50
N TYR A 177 8.12 -13.44 -7.49
CA TYR A 177 7.65 -12.59 -6.39
C TYR A 177 6.65 -11.55 -6.89
N HIS A 178 5.94 -10.89 -5.97
CA HIS A 178 4.98 -9.84 -6.31
C HIS A 178 5.66 -8.71 -7.10
N SER A 179 5.12 -8.42 -8.28
CA SER A 179 5.73 -7.51 -9.26
C SER A 179 5.89 -6.06 -8.77
N ALA A 180 5.15 -5.66 -7.73
CA ALA A 180 5.26 -4.31 -7.18
C ALA A 180 6.47 -4.11 -6.25
N TYR A 181 7.08 -5.18 -5.71
CA TYR A 181 8.18 -5.01 -4.73
C TYR A 181 9.38 -4.21 -5.28
N PRO A 182 9.92 -4.50 -6.49
CA PRO A 182 11.01 -3.70 -7.05
C PRO A 182 10.60 -2.23 -7.20
N SER A 183 9.42 -1.99 -7.77
CA SER A 183 8.90 -0.65 -8.03
C SER A 183 8.71 0.15 -6.74
N ILE A 184 8.05 -0.41 -5.73
CA ILE A 184 7.80 0.27 -4.45
C ILE A 184 9.11 0.51 -3.68
N THR A 185 10.05 -0.45 -3.73
CA THR A 185 11.35 -0.33 -3.06
C THR A 185 12.17 0.81 -3.65
N ASP A 186 12.25 0.94 -4.98
CA ASP A 186 13.13 1.93 -5.60
C ASP A 186 12.45 3.27 -5.90
N PHE A 187 11.11 3.36 -5.75
CA PHE A 187 10.31 4.55 -6.12
C PHE A 187 10.82 5.85 -5.51
N LEU A 188 11.11 5.87 -4.20
CA LEU A 188 11.56 7.06 -3.47
C LEU A 188 13.05 7.37 -3.67
N LYS A 189 13.81 6.54 -4.40
CA LYS A 189 15.27 6.66 -4.58
C LYS A 189 16.01 6.86 -3.25
N SER A 190 15.57 6.14 -2.22
CA SER A 190 16.17 6.20 -0.88
C SER A 190 17.62 5.72 -0.90
N GLY A 191 18.49 6.35 -0.10
CA GLY A 191 19.84 5.83 0.15
C GLY A 191 19.87 4.69 1.18
N LEU A 192 18.76 4.47 1.90
CA LEU A 192 18.68 3.53 3.02
C LEU A 192 18.60 2.08 2.56
N TYR A 193 17.83 1.83 1.50
CA TYR A 193 17.54 0.50 0.99
C TYR A 193 17.53 0.49 -0.55
N LYS A 194 17.82 -0.67 -1.14
CA LYS A 194 17.79 -0.86 -2.59
C LYS A 194 17.35 -2.25 -2.98
N TRP A 195 16.54 -2.36 -4.02
CA TRP A 195 16.17 -3.65 -4.60
C TRP A 195 17.41 -4.41 -5.09
N ALA A 196 17.55 -5.66 -4.66
CA ALA A 196 18.70 -6.52 -4.94
C ALA A 196 18.31 -7.82 -5.66
N GLY A 197 17.05 -7.96 -6.09
CA GLY A 197 16.59 -9.04 -6.95
C GLY A 197 16.22 -10.32 -6.20
N ASP A 198 16.45 -11.43 -6.89
CA ASP A 198 16.03 -12.76 -6.46
C ASP A 198 16.83 -13.27 -5.25
N ALA A 199 16.10 -13.61 -4.19
CA ALA A 199 16.66 -14.15 -2.95
C ALA A 199 17.44 -15.47 -3.17
N HIS A 200 17.04 -16.33 -4.12
CA HIS A 200 17.76 -17.58 -4.39
C HIS A 200 19.20 -17.37 -4.87
N ASN A 201 19.45 -16.25 -5.55
CA ASN A 201 20.75 -15.91 -6.13
C ASN A 201 21.53 -14.91 -5.29
N TYR A 202 21.01 -14.51 -4.12
CA TYR A 202 21.57 -13.44 -3.32
C TYR A 202 22.80 -13.89 -2.51
N LYS A 203 23.98 -13.38 -2.88
CA LYS A 203 25.28 -13.77 -2.28
C LYS A 203 26.00 -12.64 -1.53
N LYS A 204 25.52 -11.40 -1.61
CA LYS A 204 26.17 -10.25 -0.97
C LYS A 204 26.24 -10.47 0.55
N ARG A 205 27.36 -10.09 1.16
CA ARG A 205 27.59 -10.14 2.62
C ARG A 205 27.01 -8.90 3.28
N GLY A 206 26.67 -9.01 4.56
CA GLY A 206 26.08 -7.92 5.35
C GLY A 206 24.57 -8.08 5.54
N PRO A 207 23.94 -7.10 6.20
CA PRO A 207 22.51 -7.12 6.47
C PRO A 207 21.69 -7.03 5.18
N TYR A 208 20.54 -7.69 5.17
CA TYR A 208 19.57 -7.66 4.09
C TYR A 208 18.16 -7.81 4.64
N ILE A 209 17.18 -7.32 3.88
CA ILE A 209 15.76 -7.54 4.11
C ILE A 209 15.30 -8.57 3.08
N GLU A 210 14.69 -9.65 3.55
CA GLU A 210 14.04 -10.63 2.70
C GLU A 210 12.53 -10.56 2.87
N ILE A 211 11.83 -10.37 1.77
CA ILE A 211 10.38 -10.33 1.72
C ILE A 211 9.87 -11.74 1.41
N VAL A 212 9.16 -12.31 2.36
CA VAL A 212 8.59 -13.65 2.28
C VAL A 212 7.08 -13.52 2.15
N THR A 213 6.58 -13.66 0.93
CA THR A 213 5.12 -13.67 0.66
C THR A 213 4.60 -15.09 0.77
N SER A 214 3.64 -15.34 1.67
CA SER A 214 3.10 -16.69 1.88
C SER A 214 1.62 -16.64 2.29
N PRO A 215 0.69 -17.18 1.48
CA PRO A 215 0.86 -17.69 0.12
C PRO A 215 1.44 -16.64 -0.82
N ASN A 216 2.27 -17.10 -1.74
CA ASN A 216 3.01 -16.22 -2.62
C ASN A 216 2.14 -15.64 -3.73
N ASN A 217 2.50 -14.45 -4.19
CA ASN A 217 2.01 -13.87 -5.42
C ASN A 217 3.16 -13.91 -6.45
N PRO A 218 2.99 -14.55 -7.62
CA PRO A 218 1.72 -14.91 -8.24
C PRO A 218 1.28 -16.38 -8.08
N ASP A 219 2.15 -17.28 -7.63
CA ASP A 219 1.96 -18.75 -7.78
C ASP A 219 1.12 -19.42 -6.67
N GLY A 220 0.76 -18.71 -5.60
CA GLY A 220 -0.07 -19.20 -4.50
C GLY A 220 0.63 -20.19 -3.56
N PHE A 221 1.93 -20.45 -3.72
CA PHE A 221 2.63 -21.42 -2.88
C PHE A 221 2.95 -20.86 -1.49
N ILE A 222 2.90 -21.73 -0.48
CA ILE A 222 3.42 -21.42 0.86
C ILE A 222 4.94 -21.27 0.76
N ARG A 223 5.47 -20.22 1.39
CA ARG A 223 6.91 -19.89 1.33
C ARG A 223 7.51 -19.67 2.71
N GLN A 224 8.82 -19.85 2.74
CA GLN A 224 9.71 -19.53 3.84
C GLN A 224 10.91 -18.75 3.30
N SER A 225 11.74 -18.19 4.19
CA SER A 225 13.01 -17.58 3.78
C SER A 225 13.89 -18.61 3.06
N VAL A 226 14.56 -18.16 1.99
CA VAL A 226 15.48 -18.97 1.18
C VAL A 226 16.93 -18.54 1.37
N VAL A 227 17.18 -17.30 1.82
CA VAL A 227 18.57 -16.85 2.06
C VAL A 227 19.11 -17.44 3.35
N ASN A 228 18.30 -17.51 4.42
CA ASN A 228 18.61 -18.17 5.69
C ASN A 228 20.02 -17.90 6.27
N ARG A 229 20.46 -16.63 6.25
CA ARG A 229 21.74 -16.19 6.86
C ARG A 229 21.48 -15.32 8.09
N SER A 230 22.42 -15.35 9.04
CA SER A 230 22.29 -14.71 10.36
C SER A 230 22.04 -13.20 10.37
N GLN A 231 22.31 -12.50 9.27
CA GLN A 231 22.13 -11.04 9.15
C GLN A 231 20.84 -10.66 8.40
N GLY A 232 19.98 -11.64 8.09
CA GLY A 232 18.72 -11.43 7.40
C GLY A 232 17.63 -10.94 8.33
N ILE A 233 16.89 -9.92 7.88
CA ILE A 233 15.69 -9.42 8.53
C ILE A 233 14.50 -9.82 7.65
N LEU A 234 13.50 -10.48 8.21
CA LEU A 234 12.39 -11.04 7.44
C LEU A 234 11.14 -10.17 7.54
N VAL A 235 10.57 -9.82 6.40
CA VAL A 235 9.25 -9.20 6.28
C VAL A 235 8.31 -10.25 5.72
N HIS A 236 7.34 -10.71 6.53
CA HIS A 236 6.38 -11.71 6.07
C HIS A 236 5.13 -11.01 5.54
N ASP A 237 4.93 -11.06 4.22
CA ASP A 237 3.71 -10.57 3.59
C ASP A 237 2.68 -11.71 3.55
N LEU A 238 1.71 -11.62 4.45
CA LEU A 238 0.68 -12.63 4.69
C LEU A 238 -0.68 -12.16 4.19
N ALA A 239 -0.70 -11.26 3.19
CA ALA A 239 -1.93 -10.74 2.60
C ALA A 239 -2.92 -11.85 2.19
N TYR A 240 -2.42 -12.99 1.69
CA TYR A 240 -3.25 -14.11 1.27
C TYR A 240 -3.33 -15.25 2.30
N TYR A 241 -2.82 -15.11 3.53
CA TYR A 241 -2.84 -16.20 4.53
C TYR A 241 -4.19 -16.29 5.25
N TRP A 242 -5.22 -16.59 4.47
CA TRP A 242 -6.61 -16.69 4.91
C TRP A 242 -7.29 -17.93 4.31
N PRO A 243 -8.33 -18.50 4.97
CA PRO A 243 -8.97 -19.75 4.56
C PRO A 243 -9.48 -19.79 3.12
N GLN A 244 -9.86 -18.63 2.55
CA GLN A 244 -10.33 -18.54 1.17
C GLN A 244 -9.21 -18.71 0.11
N TYR A 245 -7.94 -18.62 0.50
CA TYR A 245 -6.80 -18.75 -0.40
C TYR A 245 -5.93 -19.98 -0.09
N THR A 246 -5.85 -20.38 1.18
CA THR A 246 -5.02 -21.51 1.59
C THR A 246 -5.52 -22.16 2.87
N SER A 247 -5.17 -23.43 3.08
CA SER A 247 -5.40 -24.10 4.36
C SER A 247 -4.55 -23.48 5.46
N ILE A 248 -5.17 -23.13 6.59
CA ILE A 248 -4.45 -22.64 7.77
C ILE A 248 -3.88 -23.84 8.53
N SER A 249 -2.61 -24.14 8.32
CA SER A 249 -1.92 -25.28 8.94
C SER A 249 -1.42 -24.97 10.35
N PHE A 250 -0.98 -23.75 10.59
CA PHE A 250 -0.56 -23.24 11.90
C PHE A 250 -0.66 -21.71 11.95
N PRO A 251 -0.82 -21.12 13.16
CA PRO A 251 -0.79 -19.68 13.30
C PRO A 251 0.61 -19.13 13.00
N ALA A 252 0.71 -18.16 12.11
CA ALA A 252 1.96 -17.48 11.80
C ALA A 252 2.53 -16.77 13.03
N ASN A 253 3.83 -16.93 13.27
CA ASN A 253 4.53 -16.40 14.43
C ASN A 253 5.87 -15.81 14.00
N HIS A 254 5.82 -14.72 13.24
CA HIS A 254 7.01 -14.04 12.72
C HIS A 254 7.15 -12.64 13.33
N ASP A 255 8.36 -12.11 13.34
CA ASP A 255 8.66 -10.81 13.96
C ASP A 255 7.88 -9.65 13.34
N LEU A 256 7.77 -9.65 12.00
CA LEU A 256 7.00 -8.67 11.25
C LEU A 256 6.11 -9.38 10.23
N MET A 257 4.80 -9.19 10.37
CA MET A 257 3.77 -9.76 9.53
C MET A 257 2.90 -8.64 8.97
N LEU A 258 2.68 -8.65 7.65
CA LEU A 258 1.81 -7.70 6.95
C LEU A 258 0.52 -8.39 6.53
N PHE A 259 -0.60 -7.71 6.75
CA PHE A 259 -1.93 -8.11 6.29
C PHE A 259 -2.59 -6.94 5.57
N THR A 260 -3.72 -7.19 4.89
CA THR A 260 -4.49 -6.13 4.24
C THR A 260 -5.96 -6.49 4.18
N VAL A 261 -6.83 -5.51 4.43
CA VAL A 261 -8.28 -5.69 4.34
C VAL A 261 -8.73 -6.00 2.91
N SER A 262 -7.96 -5.56 1.91
CA SER A 262 -8.24 -5.76 0.48
C SER A 262 -8.45 -7.23 0.12
N THR A 263 -7.59 -8.13 0.59
CA THR A 263 -7.64 -9.57 0.28
C THR A 263 -8.55 -10.34 1.25
N ILE A 264 -8.83 -9.79 2.43
CA ILE A 264 -9.72 -10.42 3.41
C ILE A 264 -11.18 -10.29 2.98
N THR A 265 -11.59 -9.06 2.68
CA THR A 265 -13.01 -8.71 2.49
C THR A 265 -13.32 -8.16 1.11
N GLY A 266 -12.31 -7.85 0.30
CA GLY A 266 -12.53 -7.18 -0.98
C GLY A 266 -12.64 -5.65 -0.91
N HIS A 267 -12.53 -5.05 0.27
CA HIS A 267 -12.58 -3.59 0.42
C HIS A 267 -11.25 -2.91 0.06
N ALA A 268 -10.75 -3.15 -1.16
CA ALA A 268 -9.51 -2.56 -1.64
C ALA A 268 -9.55 -1.02 -1.69
N GLY A 269 -10.74 -0.43 -1.82
CA GLY A 269 -10.95 1.02 -1.79
C GLY A 269 -10.81 1.66 -0.40
N MET A 270 -10.94 0.89 0.69
CA MET A 270 -10.79 1.44 2.06
C MET A 270 -9.33 1.76 2.41
N ARG A 271 -8.38 1.14 1.70
CA ARG A 271 -6.94 1.36 1.90
C ARG A 271 -6.51 1.08 3.35
N ILE A 272 -6.83 -0.09 3.89
CA ILE A 272 -6.45 -0.47 5.27
C ILE A 272 -5.54 -1.70 5.23
N GLY A 273 -4.36 -1.55 5.85
CA GLY A 273 -3.38 -2.60 6.13
C GLY A 273 -3.18 -2.76 7.62
#